data_AF-G5JEP7-F1
#
_entry.id   AF-G5JEP7-F1
#
_cell.length_a   1.000
_cell.length_b   1.000
_cell.length_c   1.000
_cell.angle_alpha   90.00
_cell.angle_beta   90.00
_cell.angle_gamma   90.00
#
_symmetry.space_group_name_H-M   'P 1'
#
loop_
_entity.id
_entity.type
_entity.pdbx_description
1 polymer ?
#
loop_
_entity_poly.entity_id
_entity_poly.type
_entity_poly.pdbx_seq_one_letter_code
_entity_poly.pdbx_strand_id
1 'polypeptide(L)' 'RYQGRPTAAVKNIDIDVIIGASCQLLQQEYPGQRLVVATTNVKHLSRFIEAKTWSEIIV' A
#
# COMPACT_ATOMS: atom_id res chain seq x y z
N ARG A 1 -4.91 16.46 26.26
CA ARG A 1 -4.14 17.34 25.34
C ARG A 1 -2.67 16.96 25.45
N TYR A 2 -2.16 16.18 24.50
CA TYR A 2 -0.74 16.13 24.15
C TYR A 2 -0.68 16.47 22.67
N GLN A 3 -0.45 17.75 22.36
CA GLN A 3 -0.24 18.19 20.99
C GLN A 3 1.23 17.90 20.65
N GLY A 4 1.50 16.66 20.23
CA GLY A 4 2.77 16.32 19.60
C GLY A 4 3.01 17.26 18.42
N ARG A 5 4.23 17.78 18.28
CA ARG A 5 4.62 18.59 17.12
C ARG A 5 4.32 17.77 15.85
N PRO A 6 3.59 18.31 14.86
CA PRO A 6 3.35 17.58 13.63
C PRO A 6 4.71 17.30 12.99
N THR A 7 5.11 16.03 12.97
CA THR A 7 6.38 15.59 12.36
C THR A 7 6.28 15.52 10.83
N ALA A 8 5.11 15.82 10.26
CA ALA A 8 4.84 15.79 8.83
C ALA A 8 4.54 17.21 8.30
N ALA A 9 5.22 17.59 7.23
CA ALA A 9 4.94 18.80 6.46
C ALA A 9 3.59 18.68 5.73
N VAL A 10 2.98 19.83 5.41
CA VAL A 10 1.62 20.00 4.84
C VAL A 10 1.40 19.24 3.52
N LYS A 11 2.47 18.84 2.81
CA LYS A 11 2.41 17.97 1.63
C LYS A 11 2.76 16.54 2.04
N ASN A 12 1.84 15.87 2.73
CA ASN A 12 2.00 14.46 3.06
C ASN A 12 1.64 13.64 1.82
N ILE A 13 2.61 12.91 1.27
CA ILE A 13 2.32 11.95 0.20
C ILE A 13 1.44 10.86 0.84
N ASP A 14 0.33 10.53 0.17
CA ASP A 14 -0.56 9.48 0.65
C ASP A 14 0.22 8.15 0.75
N ILE A 15 0.15 7.48 1.90
CA ILE A 15 0.85 6.22 2.13
C ILE A 15 0.39 5.13 1.15
N ASP A 16 -0.86 5.18 0.70
CA ASP A 16 -1.38 4.23 -0.28
C ASP A 16 -0.68 4.39 -1.64
N VAL A 17 -0.27 5.62 -1.98
CA VAL A 17 0.51 5.92 -3.19
C VAL A 17 1.93 5.39 -3.06
N ILE A 18 2.56 5.55 -1.88
CA ILE A 18 3.90 5.02 -1.61
C ILE A 18 3.90 3.49 -1.72
N ILE A 19 2.95 2.82 -1.05
CA ILE A 19 2.80 1.36 -1.10
C ILE A 19 2.56 0.90 -2.54
N GLY A 20 1.67 1.56 -3.28
CA GLY A 20 1.39 1.24 -4.68
C GLY A 20 2.64 1.34 -5.56
N ALA A 21 3.41 2.43 -5.44
CA ALA A 21 4.65 2.61 -6.20
C ALA A 21 5.70 1.54 -5.85
N SER A 22 5.90 1.23 -4.56
CA SER A 22 6.81 0.16 -4.13
C SER A 22 6.40 -1.20 -4.69
N CYS A 23 5.10 -1.50 -4.71
CA CYS A 23 4.59 -2.75 -5.27
C CYS A 23 4.85 -2.85 -6.78
N GLN A 24 4.69 -1.75 -7.52
CA GLN A 24 4.99 -1.72 -8.95
C GLN A 24 6.47 -1.99 -9.25
N LEU A 25 7.37 -1.41 -8.45
CA LEU A 25 8.81 -1.70 -8.59
C LEU A 25 9.13 -3.17 -8.34
N LEU A 26 8.54 -3.78 -7.30
CA LEU A 26 8.71 -5.20 -7.02
C LEU A 26 8.18 -6.09 -8.15
N GLN A 27 7.04 -5.76 -8.75
CA GLN A 27 6.52 -6.50 -9.91
C GLN A 27 7.43 -6.42 -11.13
N GLN A 28 8.13 -5.30 -11.32
CA GLN A 28 9.12 -5.14 -12.39
C GLN A 28 10.39 -5.96 -12.12
N GLU A 29 10.83 -6.01 -10.86
CA GLU A 29 12.00 -6.78 -10.44
C GLU A 29 11.76 -8.30 -10.51
N TYR A 30 10.53 -8.75 -10.20
CA TYR A 30 10.15 -10.16 -10.15
C TYR A 30 8.99 -10.47 -11.13
N PRO A 31 9.23 -10.40 -12.45
CA PRO A 31 8.19 -10.65 -13.43
C PRO A 31 7.64 -12.07 -13.33
N GLY A 32 6.31 -12.20 -13.43
CA GLY A 32 5.61 -13.49 -13.35
C GLY A 32 5.28 -13.95 -11.92
N GLN A 33 5.77 -13.26 -10.89
CA GLN A 33 5.34 -13.50 -9.52
C GLN A 33 4.07 -12.69 -9.21
N ARG A 34 3.09 -13.34 -8.59
CA ARG A 34 1.88 -12.66 -8.12
C ARG A 34 2.19 -11.92 -6.83
N LEU A 35 1.95 -10.61 -6.82
CA LEU A 35 2.08 -9.75 -5.66
C LEU A 35 0.68 -9.32 -5.19
N VAL A 36 0.34 -9.61 -3.94
CA VAL A 36 -0.93 -9.23 -3.30
C VAL A 36 -0.64 -8.48 -2.00
N VAL A 37 -1.24 -7.31 -1.83
CA VAL A 37 -1.15 -6.55 -0.57
C VAL A 37 -2.28 -6.94 0.36
N ALA A 38 -1.95 -7.51 1.51
CA ALA A 38 -2.91 -7.74 2.58
C ALA A 38 -3.18 -6.43 3.34
N THR A 39 -4.43 -5.96 3.34
CA THR A 39 -4.81 -4.68 3.96
C THR A 39 -6.28 -4.67 4.40
N THR A 40 -6.61 -3.83 5.37
CA THR A 40 -8.01 -3.48 5.69
C THR A 40 -8.53 -2.33 4.82
N ASN A 41 -7.64 -1.55 4.19
CA ASN A 41 -8.00 -0.46 3.27
C ASN A 41 -7.99 -0.93 1.80
N VAL A 42 -8.73 -2.02 1.54
CA VAL A 42 -8.77 -2.66 0.22
C VAL A 42 -9.19 -1.67 -0.87
N LYS A 43 -10.20 -0.85 -0.61
CA LYS A 43 -10.76 0.10 -1.58
C LYS A 43 -9.73 1.09 -2.12
N HIS A 44 -8.82 1.58 -1.28
CA HIS A 44 -7.82 2.55 -1.71
C HIS A 44 -6.66 1.87 -2.45
N LEU A 45 -6.09 0.81 -1.88
CA LEU A 45 -4.91 0.14 -2.45
C LEU A 45 -5.22 -0.65 -3.73
N SER A 46 -6.45 -1.15 -3.88
CA SER A 46 -6.91 -1.81 -5.11
C SER A 46 -6.86 -0.93 -6.36
N ARG A 47 -6.68 0.39 -6.20
CA ARG A 47 -6.52 1.34 -7.31
C ARG A 47 -5.12 1.26 -7.95
N PHE A 48 -4.15 0.69 -7.25
CA PHE A 48 -2.74 0.67 -7.66
C PHE A 48 -2.19 -0.76 -7.81
N ILE A 49 -2.65 -1.69 -6.98
CA ILE A 49 -2.13 -3.06 -6.89
C ILE A 49 -3.25 -4.02 -6.48
N GLU A 50 -3.10 -5.33 -6.73
CA GLU A 50 -4.00 -6.32 -6.16
C GLU A 50 -3.93 -6.24 -4.62
N ALA A 51 -5.06 -5.89 -4.00
CA ALA A 51 -5.18 -5.74 -2.56
C ALA A 51 -6.38 -6.53 -2.05
N LYS A 52 -6.21 -7.21 -0.92
CA LYS A 52 -7.23 -8.07 -0.31
C LYS A 52 -7.16 -8.00 1.21
N THR A 53 -8.24 -8.38 1.89
CA THR A 53 -8.13 -8.70 3.31
C THR A 53 -7.28 -9.96 3.49
N TRP A 54 -6.61 -10.09 4.63
CA TRP A 54 -5.74 -11.24 4.90
C TRP A 54 -6.45 -12.59 4.70
N SER A 55 -7.71 -12.69 5.15
CA SER A 55 -8.53 -13.91 5.03
C SER A 55 -8.89 -14.31 3.59
N GLU A 56 -8.77 -13.40 2.62
CA GLU A 56 -9.11 -13.66 1.22
C GLU A 56 -7.89 -14.10 0.38
N ILE A 57 -6.70 -14.10 0.97
CA ILE A 57 -5.47 -14.55 0.31
C ILE A 57 -5.34 -16.06 0.53
N ILE A 58 -5.65 -16.82 -0.52
CA ILE A 58 -5.43 -18.26 -0.58
C ILE A 58 -4.12 -18.48 -1.34
N VAL A 59 -3.22 -19.28 -0.75
CA VAL A 59 -1.90 -19.62 -1.27
C VAL A 59 -1.98 -20.92 -2.08
#